data_AF-A0A813ER01-F1
#
_entry.id   AF-A0A813ER01-F1
#
_cell.length_a   1.000
_cell.length_b   1.000
_cell.length_c   1.000
_cell.angle_alpha   90.00
_cell.angle_beta   90.00
_cell.angle_gamma   90.00
#
_symmetry.space_group_name_H-M   'P 1'
#
loop_
_entity.id
_entity.type
_entity.pdbx_description
1 polymer ?
#
loop_
_entity_poly.entity_id
_entity_poly.type
_entity_poly.pdbx_seq_one_letter_code
_entity_poly.pdbx_strand_id
1 'polypeptide(L)'
;FRIVSRTGSRRTLEVALSESTCFLVQKDSQADELQDKQFESFEQLLSAMDGADIFGSRLCNLVSEELAKQLTSEDFASRFASSEDATSD
;
A
#
# COMPACT_ATOMS: atom_id res chain seq x y z
N PHE A 1 -16.96 3.96 -4.65
CA PHE A 1 -16.04 4.95 -4.04
C PHE A 1 -15.08 5.49 -5.11
N ARG A 2 -14.32 6.54 -4.81
CA ARG A 2 -13.42 7.18 -5.77
C ARG A 2 -11.97 7.07 -5.33
N ILE A 3 -11.09 6.70 -6.25
CA ILE A 3 -9.64 6.73 -6.07
C ILE A 3 -9.07 7.81 -6.98
N VAL A 4 -8.15 8.61 -6.44
CA VAL A 4 -7.47 9.65 -7.19
C VAL A 4 -5.98 9.46 -7.02
N SER A 5 -5.29 9.17 -8.12
CA SER A 5 -3.84 9.26 -8.14
C SER A 5 -3.42 10.73 -8.09
N ARG A 6 -2.58 11.06 -7.10
CA ARG A 6 -2.00 12.40 -6.96
C ARG A 6 -0.63 12.51 -7.64
N THR A 7 -0.16 11.46 -8.30
CA THR A 7 1.20 11.35 -8.82
C THR A 7 1.22 10.79 -10.23
N GLY A 8 2.06 11.36 -11.09
CA GLY A 8 2.00 11.09 -12.53
C GLY A 8 0.83 11.83 -13.19
N SER A 9 0.16 11.20 -14.15
CA SER A 9 -1.12 11.68 -14.68
C SER A 9 -2.17 11.59 -13.58
N ARG A 10 -2.84 12.71 -13.25
CA ARG A 10 -3.90 12.77 -12.23
C ARG A 10 -5.11 11.90 -12.65
N ARG A 11 -4.97 10.59 -12.54
CA ARG A 11 -5.98 9.60 -12.91
C ARG A 11 -6.98 9.46 -11.78
N THR A 12 -8.25 9.41 -12.16
CA THR A 12 -9.36 9.24 -11.23
C THR A 12 -10.15 8.01 -11.65
N LEU A 13 -10.36 7.09 -10.71
CA LEU A 13 -11.17 5.90 -10.89
C LEU A 13 -12.44 5.99 -10.04
N GLU A 14 -13.58 5.67 -10.65
CA GLU A 14 -14.83 5.37 -9.94
C GLU A 14 -14.94 3.86 -9.79
N VAL A 15 -14.94 3.36 -8.56
CA VAL A 15 -14.80 1.94 -8.24
C VAL A 15 -15.98 1.47 -7.42
N ALA A 16 -16.61 0.39 -7.84
CA ALA A 16 -17.64 -0.32 -7.08
C ALA A 16 -17.04 -1.59 -6.45
N LEU A 17 -17.51 -1.93 -5.26
CA LEU A 17 -17.29 -3.27 -4.71
C LEU A 17 -18.40 -4.16 -5.24
N SER A 18 -18.04 -5.25 -5.90
CA SER A 18 -19.01 -6.25 -6.34
C SER A 18 -19.49 -7.09 -5.16
N GLU A 19 -20.61 -7.79 -5.36
CA GLU A 19 -21.11 -8.80 -4.42
C GLU A 19 -20.12 -9.97 -4.24
N SER A 20 -19.24 -10.21 -5.23
CA SER A 20 -18.21 -11.24 -5.23
C SER A 20 -16.84 -10.76 -4.69
N THR A 21 -16.83 -9.72 -3.85
CA THR A 21 -15.61 -9.18 -3.20
C THR A 21 -14.51 -8.71 -4.17
N CYS A 22 -14.86 -8.29 -5.38
CA CYS A 22 -13.89 -7.68 -6.30
C CYS A 22 -14.12 -6.17 -6.45
N PHE A 23 -13.05 -5.47 -6.84
CA PHE A 23 -13.08 -4.05 -7.17
C PHE A 23 -13.34 -3.89 -8.66
N LEU A 24 -14.54 -3.44 -9.01
CA LEU A 24 -14.93 -3.14 -10.39
C LEU A 24 -14.72 -1.66 -10.69
N VAL A 25 -13.91 -1.36 -11.71
CA VAL A 25 -13.74 0.02 -12.20
C VAL A 25 -14.90 0.38 -13.12
N GLN A 26 -15.76 1.29 -12.68
CA GLN A 26 -16.92 1.75 -13.47
C GLN A 26 -16.56 2.89 -14.42
N LYS A 27 -15.60 3.74 -14.03
CA LYS A 27 -15.09 4.82 -14.87
C LYS A 27 -13.63 5.06 -14.62
N ASP A 28 -12.93 5.44 -15.67
CA ASP A 28 -11.52 5.78 -15.65
C ASP A 28 -11.31 7.10 -16.39
N SER A 29 -10.74 8.10 -15.73
CA SER A 29 -10.52 9.41 -16.35
C SER A 29 -9.46 9.40 -17.46
N GLN A 30 -8.76 8.28 -17.67
CA GLN A 30 -7.64 8.20 -18.59
C GLN A 30 -7.85 7.11 -19.64
N ALA A 31 -8.39 7.55 -20.79
CA ALA A 31 -8.57 6.74 -22.01
C ALA A 31 -9.30 5.40 -21.80
N ASP A 32 -10.10 5.28 -20.74
CA ASP A 32 -10.92 4.11 -20.39
C ASP A 32 -10.15 2.77 -20.33
N GLU A 33 -8.82 2.81 -20.15
CA GLU A 33 -7.97 1.61 -20.20
C GLU A 33 -8.26 0.63 -19.05
N LEU A 34 -8.67 1.14 -17.89
CA LEU A 34 -9.04 0.33 -16.73
C LEU A 34 -10.56 0.15 -16.58
N GLN A 35 -11.37 0.75 -17.45
CA GLN A 35 -12.82 0.64 -17.35
C GLN A 35 -13.28 -0.82 -17.49
N ASP A 36 -14.28 -1.19 -16.69
CA ASP A 36 -14.89 -2.52 -16.59
C ASP A 36 -13.94 -3.64 -16.14
N LYS A 37 -12.68 -3.32 -15.79
CA LYS A 37 -11.75 -4.28 -15.19
C LYS A 37 -12.12 -4.57 -13.75
N GLN A 38 -11.89 -5.82 -13.36
CA GLN A 38 -12.07 -6.32 -12.00
C GLN A 38 -10.72 -6.65 -11.40
N PHE A 39 -10.54 -6.25 -10.14
CA PHE A 39 -9.36 -6.56 -9.35
C PHE A 39 -9.78 -7.29 -8.07
N GLU A 40 -9.05 -8.32 -7.70
CA GLU A 40 -9.36 -9.13 -6.51
C GLU A 40 -8.87 -8.43 -5.23
N SER A 41 -7.89 -7.54 -5.36
CA SER A 41 -7.30 -6.83 -4.24
C SER A 41 -7.14 -5.34 -4.53
N PHE A 42 -7.03 -4.57 -3.46
CA PHE A 42 -6.83 -3.13 -3.57
C PHE A 42 -5.44 -2.81 -4.12
N GLU A 43 -4.43 -3.61 -3.78
CA GLU A 43 -3.06 -3.50 -4.27
C GLU A 43 -2.96 -3.73 -5.77
N GLN A 44 -3.70 -4.71 -6.31
CA GLN A 44 -3.77 -4.94 -7.75
C GLN A 44 -4.35 -3.73 -8.48
N LEU A 45 -5.44 -3.15 -7.94
CA LEU A 45 -6.07 -1.95 -8.48
C LEU A 45 -5.11 -0.75 -8.44
N LEU A 46 -4.41 -0.51 -7.33
CA LEU A 46 -3.44 0.57 -7.21
C LEU A 46 -2.24 0.37 -8.15
N SER A 47 -1.74 -0.86 -8.27
CA SER A 47 -0.65 -1.20 -9.19
C SER A 47 -1.03 -0.99 -10.65
N ALA A 48 -2.27 -1.32 -11.02
CA ALA A 48 -2.79 -1.04 -12.36
C ALA A 48 -3.00 0.46 -12.61
N MET A 49 -3.36 1.23 -11.57
CA MET A 49 -3.60 2.67 -11.67
C MET A 49 -2.30 3.49 -11.81
N ASP A 50 -1.31 3.24 -10.94
CA ASP A 50 -0.08 4.05 -10.83
C ASP A 50 1.16 3.37 -11.45
N GLY A 51 1.05 2.10 -11.84
CA GLY A 51 2.19 1.27 -12.24
C GLY A 51 2.81 0.54 -11.04
N ALA A 52 3.15 -0.74 -11.26
CA ALA A 52 3.66 -1.63 -10.23
C ALA A 52 4.93 -1.09 -9.53
N ASP A 53 5.82 -0.43 -10.28
CA ASP A 53 7.07 0.12 -9.74
C ASP A 53 6.83 1.29 -8.76
N ILE A 54 5.84 2.15 -9.08
CA ILE A 54 5.48 3.30 -8.23
C ILE A 54 4.75 2.81 -6.98
N PHE A 55 3.85 1.84 -7.11
CA PHE A 55 3.18 1.23 -5.97
C PHE A 55 4.17 0.51 -5.05
N GLY A 56 5.05 -0.32 -5.61
CA GLY A 56 6.03 -1.09 -4.84
C GLY A 56 7.00 -0.21 -4.06
N SER A 57 7.56 0.82 -4.70
CA SER A 57 8.47 1.77 -4.02
C SER A 57 7.79 2.51 -2.86
N ARG A 58 6.50 2.84 -2.97
CA ARG A 58 5.74 3.45 -1.87
C ARG A 58 5.48 2.51 -0.72
N LEU A 59 5.10 1.27 -1.02
CA LEU A 59 4.88 0.28 0.01
C LEU A 59 6.18 0.04 0.79
N CYS A 60 7.31 -0.08 0.08
CA CYS A 60 8.63 -0.17 0.71
C CYS A 60 8.92 1.03 1.62
N ASN A 61 8.69 2.26 1.15
CA ASN A 61 8.92 3.46 1.96
C ASN A 61 8.04 3.49 3.22
N LEU A 62 6.74 3.17 3.10
CA LEU A 62 5.83 3.11 4.24
C LEU A 62 6.25 2.06 5.26
N VAL A 63 6.66 0.87 4.80
CA VAL A 63 7.16 -0.19 5.67
C VAL A 63 8.48 0.24 6.33
N SER A 64 9.41 0.84 5.59
CA SER A 64 10.66 1.38 6.15
C SER A 64 10.40 2.47 7.19
N GLU A 65 9.44 3.38 6.95
CA GLU A 65 9.05 4.41 7.91
C GLU A 65 8.43 3.83 9.17
N GLU A 66 7.57 2.83 9.04
CA GLU A 66 6.93 2.17 10.18
C GLU A 66 7.95 1.35 11.00
N LEU A 67 8.84 0.61 10.34
CA LEU A 67 9.94 -0.09 10.99
C LEU A 67 10.87 0.90 11.71
N ALA A 68 11.19 2.03 11.09
CA ALA A 68 12.01 3.07 11.72
C ALA A 68 11.32 3.63 12.98
N LYS A 69 10.01 3.89 12.94
CA LYS A 69 9.25 4.34 14.12
C LYS A 69 9.29 3.31 15.25
N GLN A 70 9.10 2.03 14.94
CA GLN A 70 9.14 0.96 15.94
C GLN A 70 10.54 0.79 16.56
N LEU A 71 11.60 0.95 15.76
CA LEU A 71 12.98 0.92 16.26
C LEU A 71 13.33 2.13 17.13
N THR A 72 12.73 3.29 16.87
CA THR A 72 12.88 4.49 17.72
C THR A 72 11.94 4.51 18.92
N SER A 73 10.96 3.60 18.99
CA SER A 73 10.08 3.46 20.14
C SER A 73 10.86 2.78 21.27
N GLU A 74 10.95 3.44 22.44
CA GLU A 74 11.73 2.99 23.62
C GLU A 74 11.38 1.57 24.08
N ASP A 75 10.20 1.03 23.70
CA ASP A 75 9.75 -0.34 23.94
C ASP A 75 10.54 -1.42 23.18
N PHE A 76 11.12 -1.10 22.01
CA PHE A 76 11.92 -2.09 21.26
C PHE A 76 13.35 -2.17 21.80
N ALA A 77 13.94 -1.02 22.13
CA ALA A 77 15.28 -0.94 22.73
C ALA A 77 15.32 -1.66 24.09
N SER A 78 14.28 -1.52 24.92
CA SER A 78 14.19 -2.19 26.22
C SER A 78 13.94 -3.70 26.13
N ARG A 79 13.21 -4.19 25.11
CA ARG A 79 13.00 -5.63 24.87
C ARG A 79 14.25 -6.36 24.38
N PHE A 80 15.13 -5.69 23.64
CA PHE A 80 16.39 -6.28 23.16
C PHE A 80 17.57 -6.03 24.11
N ALA A 81 17.63 -4.88 24.80
CA ALA A 81 18.66 -4.61 25.81
C ALA A 81 18.56 -5.52 27.05
N SER A 82 17.37 -6.07 27.33
CA SER A 82 17.18 -7.02 28.43
C SER A 82 17.71 -8.43 28.12
N SER A 83 18.23 -8.68 26.92
CA SER A 83 18.64 -10.02 26.47
C SER A 83 20.15 -10.27 26.48
N GLU A 84 20.98 -9.28 26.86
CA GLU A 84 22.46 -9.39 26.84
C GLU A 84 23.11 -9.58 28.23
N ASP A 85 22.35 -9.74 29.32
CA ASP A 85 22.90 -9.82 30.69
C ASP A 85 22.70 -11.19 31.37
N ALA A 86 22.98 -12.29 30.64
CA ALA A 86 22.87 -13.66 31.16
C ALA A 86 24.04 -14.60 30.82
N THR A 87 25.24 -14.06 30.61
CA THR A 87 26.47 -14.87 30.57
C THR A 87 27.63 -14.13 31.24
N SER A 88 27.72 -14.20 32.57
CA SER A 88 28.99 -14.03 33.29
C SER A 88 28.93 -14.79 34.62
N ASP A 89 29.81 -15.78 34.71
CA ASP A 89 30.29 -16.58 35.86
C ASP A 89 29.29 -17.41 36.69
#